data_AF-A0A662UCZ0-F1
#
_entry.id   AF-A0A662UCZ0-F1
#
_cell.length_a   1.000
_cell.length_b   1.000
_cell.length_c   1.000
_cell.angle_alpha   90.00
_cell.angle_beta   90.00
_cell.angle_gamma   90.00
#
_symmetry.space_group_name_H-M   'P 1'
#
loop_
_entity.id
_entity.type
_entity.pdbx_description
1 polymer ?
#
loop_
_entity_poly.entity_id
_entity_poly.type
_entity_poly.pdbx_seq_one_letter_code
_entity_poly.pdbx_strand_id
1 'polypeptide(L)'
;MRNRVVVLVDSREPEWVYEMFHSMGYRVEREYLDIGDIVIGDLCIERKTPTDLVNSVTSGRLWEQMYSLTQYDRRLLLIHDPFLPFISSRGKRVFYDA
;
A
#
# COMPACT_ATOMS: atom_id res chain seq x y z
N MET A 1 -12.12 14.82 -25.18
CA MET A 1 -12.31 13.55 -24.45
C MET A 1 -11.29 13.53 -23.32
N ARG A 2 -11.70 13.48 -22.04
CA ARG A 2 -10.72 13.32 -20.95
C ARG A 2 -10.12 11.92 -21.09
N ASN A 3 -8.82 11.82 -21.34
CA ASN A 3 -8.12 10.55 -21.31
C ASN A 3 -8.34 9.98 -19.91
N ARG A 4 -9.13 8.90 -19.79
CA ARG A 4 -9.41 8.31 -18.48
C ARG A 4 -8.15 7.54 -18.08
N VAL A 5 -7.41 8.08 -17.13
CA VAL A 5 -6.27 7.39 -16.52
C VAL A 5 -6.78 6.05 -15.98
N VAL A 6 -6.13 4.97 -16.39
CA VAL A 6 -6.38 3.63 -15.87
C VAL A 6 -5.64 3.49 -14.55
N VAL A 7 -6.32 2.92 -13.56
CA VAL A 7 -5.73 2.57 -12.27
C VAL A 7 -5.38 1.08 -12.32
N LEU A 8 -4.10 0.76 -12.22
CA LEU A 8 -3.64 -0.62 -12.06
C LEU A 8 -3.55 -0.91 -10.58
N VAL A 9 -4.12 -2.03 -10.13
CA VAL A 9 -4.05 -2.50 -8.74
C VAL A 9 -3.42 -3.88 -8.74
N ASP A 10 -2.43 -4.08 -7.87
CA ASP A 10 -1.76 -5.37 -7.74
C ASP A 10 -2.76 -6.46 -7.35
N SER A 11 -2.67 -7.61 -8.01
CA SER A 11 -3.57 -8.75 -7.83
C SER A 11 -3.58 -9.34 -6.41
N ARG A 12 -2.56 -9.05 -5.60
CA ARG A 12 -2.44 -9.46 -4.19
C ARG A 12 -3.17 -8.51 -3.24
N GLU A 13 -3.60 -7.34 -3.72
CA GLU A 13 -4.36 -6.39 -2.93
C GLU A 13 -5.78 -6.89 -2.62
N PRO A 14 -6.33 -6.52 -1.45
CA PRO A 14 -7.71 -6.87 -1.12
C PRO A 14 -8.72 -6.31 -2.12
N GLU A 15 -9.81 -7.07 -2.34
CA GLU A 15 -10.95 -6.71 -3.19
C GLU A 15 -11.43 -5.26 -3.01
N TRP A 16 -11.49 -4.80 -1.75
CA TRP A 16 -12.00 -3.48 -1.41
C TRP A 16 -11.16 -2.33 -1.97
N VAL A 17 -9.86 -2.53 -2.22
CA VAL A 17 -8.98 -1.51 -2.80
C VAL A 17 -9.37 -1.25 -4.25
N TYR A 18 -9.66 -2.30 -5.00
CA TYR A 18 -10.16 -2.21 -6.37
C TYR A 18 -11.54 -1.55 -6.41
N GLU A 19 -12.47 -2.00 -5.56
CA GLU A 19 -13.84 -1.46 -5.52
C GLU A 19 -13.88 0.01 -5.11
N MET A 20 -12.96 0.46 -4.26
CA MET A 20 -12.80 1.87 -3.91
C MET A 20 -12.55 2.73 -5.16
N PHE A 21 -11.62 2.36 -6.04
CA PHE A 21 -11.37 3.11 -7.27
C PHE A 21 -12.50 2.95 -8.29
N HIS A 22 -13.08 1.75 -8.38
CA HIS A 22 -14.16 1.48 -9.32
C HIS A 22 -15.41 2.32 -8.98
N SER A 23 -15.79 2.38 -7.71
CA SER A 23 -16.90 3.19 -7.21
C SER A 23 -16.68 4.70 -7.37
N MET A 24 -15.42 5.16 -7.44
CA MET A 24 -15.07 6.54 -7.79
C MET A 24 -15.16 6.83 -9.31
N GLY A 25 -15.48 5.83 -10.13
CA GLY A 25 -15.67 5.97 -11.58
C GLY A 25 -14.40 5.83 -12.41
N TYR A 26 -13.30 5.34 -11.83
CA TYR A 26 -12.08 5.01 -12.56
C TYR A 26 -12.23 3.69 -13.32
N ARG A 27 -11.52 3.56 -14.45
CA ARG A 27 -11.25 2.25 -15.04
C ARG A 27 -10.14 1.62 -14.21
N VAL A 28 -10.40 0.45 -13.65
CA VAL A 28 -9.47 -0.25 -12.77
C VAL A 28 -9.15 -1.60 -13.39
N GLU A 29 -7.87 -1.98 -13.39
CA GLU A 29 -7.39 -3.27 -13.88
C GLU A 29 -6.60 -3.95 -12.77
N ARG A 30 -6.84 -5.27 -12.60
CA ARG A 30 -6.08 -6.08 -11.66
C ARG A 30 -5.01 -6.84 -12.39
N GLU A 31 -3.77 -6.58 -12.02
CA GLU A 31 -2.60 -7.17 -12.66
C GLU A 31 -1.58 -7.55 -11.60
N TYR A 32 -0.67 -8.47 -11.93
CA TYR A 32 0.50 -8.68 -11.09
C TYR A 32 1.49 -7.54 -11.36
N LEU A 33 1.82 -6.75 -10.35
CA LEU A 33 2.79 -5.66 -10.46
C LEU A 33 4.13 -6.11 -9.88
N ASP A 34 5.20 -5.89 -10.65
CA ASP A 34 6.56 -6.13 -10.16
C ASP A 34 6.98 -5.10 -9.10
N ILE A 35 6.39 -3.89 -9.14
CA ILE A 35 6.75 -2.75 -8.29
C ILE A 35 5.49 -2.03 -7.79
N GLY A 36 5.39 -1.89 -6.46
CA GLY A 36 4.29 -1.22 -5.77
C GLY A 36 2.97 -1.98 -5.82
N ASP A 37 1.95 -1.38 -5.24
CA ASP A 37 0.63 -2.01 -5.06
C ASP A 37 -0.44 -1.35 -5.93
N ILE A 38 -0.28 -0.06 -6.27
CA ILE A 38 -1.23 0.68 -7.12
C ILE A 38 -0.43 1.61 -8.06
N VAL A 39 -0.78 1.63 -9.35
CA VAL A 39 -0.21 2.55 -10.34
C VAL A 39 -1.30 3.40 -10.99
N ILE A 40 -1.10 4.71 -11.00
CA ILE A 40 -2.04 5.71 -11.56
C ILE A 40 -1.24 6.65 -12.45
N GLY A 41 -1.22 6.38 -13.76
CA GLY A 41 -0.38 7.13 -14.70
C GLY A 41 1.11 6.96 -14.36
N ASP A 42 1.77 8.04 -13.95
CA ASP A 42 3.19 8.08 -13.55
C ASP A 42 3.41 7.89 -12.04
N LEU A 43 2.33 7.78 -11.25
CA LEU A 43 2.38 7.58 -9.81
C LEU A 43 2.33 6.10 -9.44
N CYS A 44 3.35 5.60 -8.75
CA CYS A 44 3.34 4.31 -8.08
C CYS A 44 3.14 4.48 -6.57
N ILE A 45 2.25 3.68 -5.98
CA ILE A 45 1.91 3.70 -4.57
C ILE A 45 2.25 2.34 -3.98
N GLU A 46 3.09 2.33 -2.96
CA GLU A 46 3.25 1.20 -2.04
C GLU A 46 2.32 1.45 -0.85
N ARG A 47 1.36 0.56 -0.63
CA ARG A 47 0.38 0.63 0.46
C ARG A 47 0.82 -0.31 1.58
N LYS A 48 0.85 0.20 2.81
CA LYS A 48 1.36 -0.56 3.95
C LYS A 48 0.57 -0.29 5.22
N THR A 49 0.31 -1.34 5.99
CA THR A 49 -0.20 -1.18 7.36
C THR A 49 0.94 -0.78 8.31
N PRO A 50 0.67 -0.14 9.46
CA PRO A 50 1.63 0.12 10.52
C PRO A 50 2.43 -1.11 10.93
N THR A 51 1.77 -2.24 11.08
CA THR A 51 2.40 -3.51 11.46
C THR A 51 3.37 -3.99 10.38
N ASP A 52 2.97 -3.95 9.10
CA ASP A 52 3.84 -4.31 7.98
C ASP A 52 4.99 -3.35 7.81
N LEU A 53 4.79 -2.05 8.10
CA LEU A 53 5.86 -1.06 8.11
C LEU A 53 6.92 -1.42 9.16
N VAL A 54 6.53 -1.64 10.41
CA VAL A 54 7.47 -2.03 11.48
C VAL A 54 8.21 -3.32 11.13
N ASN A 55 7.49 -4.33 10.63
CA ASN A 55 8.09 -5.59 10.24
C ASN A 55 9.08 -5.45 9.07
N SER A 56 8.73 -4.66 8.05
CA SER A 56 9.58 -4.45 6.87
C SER A 56 10.79 -3.56 7.13
N VAL A 57 10.69 -2.59 8.04
CA VAL A 57 11.85 -1.83 8.54
C VAL A 57 12.78 -2.78 9.29
N THR A 58 12.24 -3.60 10.19
CA THR A 58 13.03 -4.51 11.03
C THR A 58 13.75 -5.56 10.20
N SER A 59 13.13 -6.07 9.14
CA SER A 59 13.76 -7.04 8.23
C SER A 59 14.65 -6.41 7.16
N GLY A 60 14.65 -5.09 7.01
CA GLY A 60 15.34 -4.38 5.92
C GLY A 60 14.63 -4.40 4.57
N ARG A 61 13.55 -5.21 4.41
CA ARG A 61 12.77 -5.33 3.17
C ARG A 61 12.23 -3.99 2.67
N LEU A 62 11.89 -3.06 3.59
CA LEU A 62 11.37 -1.76 3.20
C LEU A 62 12.33 -1.00 2.27
N TRP A 63 13.64 -1.11 2.50
CA TRP A 63 14.64 -0.36 1.73
C TRP A 63 14.70 -0.81 0.28
N GLU A 64 14.58 -2.12 0.02
CA GLU A 64 14.50 -2.69 -1.32
C GLU A 64 13.24 -2.20 -2.04
N GLN A 65 12.09 -2.20 -1.33
CA GLN A 65 10.83 -1.68 -1.87
C GLN A 65 10.95 -0.20 -2.24
N MET A 66 11.51 0.63 -1.35
CA MET A 66 11.69 2.07 -1.61
C MET A 66 12.66 2.33 -2.76
N TYR A 67 13.71 1.52 -2.90
CA TYR A 67 14.61 1.60 -4.04
C TYR A 67 13.89 1.23 -5.35
N SER A 68 13.12 0.16 -5.38
CA SER A 68 12.33 -0.23 -6.56
C SER A 68 11.33 0.85 -6.98
N LEU A 69 10.67 1.52 -6.02
CA LEU A 69 9.76 2.63 -6.32
C LEU A 69 10.42 3.80 -7.07
N THR A 70 11.75 3.97 -6.97
CA THR A 70 12.47 5.05 -7.66
C THR A 70 12.44 4.95 -9.19
N GLN A 71 12.03 3.79 -9.72
CA GLN A 71 11.78 3.60 -11.15
C GLN A 71 10.58 4.42 -11.66
N TYR A 72 9.73 4.91 -10.75
CA TYR A 72 8.63 5.81 -11.07
C TYR A 72 8.98 7.27 -10.75
N ASP A 73 8.63 8.16 -11.68
CA ASP A 73 8.80 9.61 -11.54
C ASP A 73 8.09 10.12 -10.29
N ARG A 74 6.86 9.65 -10.08
CA ARG A 74 6.06 9.93 -8.88
C ARG A 74 5.87 8.66 -8.08
N ARG A 75 6.17 8.73 -6.78
CA ARG A 75 6.08 7.58 -5.89
C ARG A 75 5.62 7.99 -4.51
N LEU A 76 4.84 7.12 -3.87
CA LEU A 76 4.27 7.34 -2.56
C LEU A 76 4.30 6.05 -1.73
N LEU A 77 4.79 6.13 -0.50
CA LEU A 77 4.51 5.13 0.53
C LEU A 77 3.27 5.60 1.29
N LEU A 78 2.15 4.89 1.13
CA LEU A 78 0.89 5.15 1.83
C LEU A 78 0.78 4.24 3.04
N ILE A 79 0.92 4.82 4.24
CA ILE A 79 0.63 4.13 5.49
C ILE A 79 -0.84 4.38 5.84
N HIS A 80 -1.62 3.32 5.96
CA HIS A 80 -3.05 3.38 6.27
C HIS A 80 -3.37 2.64 7.56
N ASP A 81 -4.55 2.90 8.13
CA ASP A 81 -5.00 2.43 9.45
C ASP A 81 -4.28 3.13 10.63
N PRO A 82 -4.92 3.18 11.82
CA PRO A 82 -4.28 3.72 13.00
C PRO A 82 -3.07 2.87 13.42
N PHE A 83 -2.00 3.55 13.86
CA PHE A 83 -1.00 2.90 14.69
C PHE A 83 -1.68 2.51 16.00
N LEU A 84 -2.11 1.25 16.13
CA LEU A 84 -2.48 0.73 17.43
C LEU A 84 -1.27 0.89 18.36
N PRO A 85 -1.46 1.35 19.61
CA PRO A 85 -0.36 1.57 20.52
C PRO A 85 0.39 0.25 20.73
N PHE A 86 1.55 0.13 20.09
CA PHE A 86 2.45 -0.99 20.26
C PHE A 86 3.12 -0.87 21.63
N ILE A 87 2.42 -1.29 22.69
CA ILE A 87 3.03 -1.49 24.00
C ILE A 87 3.46 -2.95 24.09
N SER A 88 4.69 -3.21 23.67
CA SER A 88 5.41 -4.42 24.10
C SER A 88 5.80 -4.27 25.56
N SER A 89 4.86 -4.51 26.48
CA SER A 89 5.24 -4.95 27.81
C SER A 89 5.64 -6.42 27.68
N ARG A 90 6.93 -6.71 27.84
CA ARG A 90 7.51 -8.05 27.95
C ARG A 90 6.44 -9.14 28.21
N GLY A 91 6.00 -9.82 27.15
CA GLY A 91 5.26 -11.08 27.24
C GLY A 91 3.76 -11.05 27.53
N LYS A 92 3.04 -9.92 27.49
CA LYS A 92 1.55 -9.98 27.53
C LYS A 92 0.90 -9.08 26.47
N ARG A 93 0.15 -9.70 25.56
CA ARG A 93 -0.79 -9.03 24.66
C ARG A 93 -1.92 -8.45 25.52
N VAL A 94 -2.01 -7.14 25.58
CA VAL A 94 -3.17 -6.43 26.12
C VAL A 94 -3.74 -5.60 24.99
N PHE A 95 -4.95 -5.93 24.54
CA PHE A 95 -5.72 -5.06 23.65
C PHE A 95 -6.50 -4.09 24.52
N TYR A 96 -6.45 -2.80 24.18
CA TYR A 96 -7.46 -1.85 24.64
C TYR A 96 -8.48 -1.76 23.50
N ASP A 97 -9.65 -2.34 23.73
CA ASP A 97 -10.83 -2.01 22.91
C ASP A 97 -11.18 -0.54 23.19
N ALA A 98 -11.33 0.22 22.11
CA ALA A 98 -11.83 1.60 22.14
C ALA A 98 -13.36 1.62 22.22
#